data_AF-A0AAW3MSS0-F1
#
_entry.id   AF-A0AAW3MSS0-F1
#
_cell.length_a   1.000
_cell.length_b   1.000
_cell.length_c   1.000
_cell.angle_alpha   90.00
_cell.angle_beta   90.00
_cell.angle_gamma   90.00
#
_symmetry.space_group_name_H-M   'P 1'
#
loop_
_entity.id
_entity.type
_entity.pdbx_description
1 polymer ?
#
loop_
_entity_poly.entity_id
_entity_poly.type
_entity_poly.pdbx_seq_one_letter_code
_entity_poly.pdbx_strand_id
1 'polypeptide(L)'
;MNKAYLTIVVDGTSVKDLENKLADCDIGKFRILARGDIAVADESKDETVLPNKVWLYEACVDDKRKLRLVEDSHATEGRVLTEEELAVLQQFGVCTDFKSKYPDAEQYGSPLYFLHEDAAAAEASSYGFKVLAEGFATSFENGDDGAEERWLRIIMPA
;
A
#
# COMPACT_ATOMS: atom_id res chain seq x y z
N MET A 1 -10.01 -17.62 21.52
CA MET A 1 -9.52 -16.39 22.18
C MET A 1 -9.60 -15.26 21.17
N ASN A 2 -10.44 -14.25 21.41
CA ASN A 2 -10.45 -13.05 20.59
C ASN A 2 -9.19 -12.24 20.89
N LYS A 3 -8.31 -12.09 19.90
CA LYS A 3 -7.18 -11.15 19.97
C LYS A 3 -7.71 -9.80 19.55
N ALA A 4 -7.56 -8.79 20.41
CA ALA A 4 -7.84 -7.40 20.07
C ALA A 4 -6.53 -6.75 19.59
N TYR A 5 -6.61 -6.00 18.50
CA TYR A 5 -5.50 -5.24 17.93
C TYR A 5 -5.81 -3.75 18.10
N LEU A 6 -4.81 -2.96 18.47
CA LEU A 6 -4.93 -1.53 18.70
C LEU A 6 -3.79 -0.83 17.96
N THR A 7 -4.13 0.09 17.06
CA THR A 7 -3.17 1.02 16.45
C THR A 7 -3.12 2.27 17.31
N ILE A 8 -1.92 2.68 17.70
CA ILE A 8 -1.72 3.91 18.49
C ILE A 8 -0.84 4.83 17.66
N VAL A 9 -1.40 5.98 17.30
CA VAL A 9 -0.69 7.04 16.62
C VAL A 9 -0.20 8.04 17.67
N VAL A 10 1.08 8.40 17.61
CA VAL A 10 1.72 9.30 18.56
C VAL A 10 2.17 10.58 17.88
N ASP A 11 1.69 11.71 18.38
CA ASP A 11 2.17 13.04 17.99
C ASP A 11 2.98 13.63 19.16
N GLY A 12 4.16 14.19 18.87
CA GLY A 12 5.03 14.83 19.86
C GLY A 12 5.73 13.90 20.87
N THR A 13 5.68 12.58 20.69
CA THR A 13 6.44 11.60 21.52
C THR A 13 7.05 10.51 20.66
N SER A 14 8.19 9.94 21.08
CA SER A 14 8.79 8.83 20.34
C SER A 14 8.00 7.54 20.58
N VAL A 15 8.03 6.62 19.60
CA VAL A 15 7.46 5.26 19.74
C VAL A 15 7.99 4.62 21.03
N LYS A 16 9.31 4.74 21.30
CA LYS A 16 9.98 4.16 22.48
C LYS A 16 9.42 4.68 23.80
N ASP A 17 9.07 5.96 23.89
CA ASP A 17 8.49 6.53 25.11
C ASP A 17 7.07 6.01 25.37
N LEU A 18 6.29 5.77 24.30
CA LEU A 18 5.00 5.11 24.40
C LEU A 18 5.17 3.64 24.83
N GLU A 19 6.15 2.92 24.28
CA GLU A 19 6.44 1.52 24.68
C GLU A 19 6.69 1.41 26.19
N ASN A 20 7.52 2.30 26.74
CA ASN A 20 7.80 2.34 28.17
C ASN A 20 6.52 2.58 28.99
N LYS A 21 5.69 3.55 28.60
CA LYS A 21 4.43 3.84 29.29
C LYS A 21 3.42 2.69 29.22
N LEU A 22 3.37 1.97 28.09
CA LEU A 22 2.49 0.81 27.93
C LEU A 22 3.00 -0.41 28.72
N ALA A 23 4.32 -0.57 28.83
CA ALA A 23 4.92 -1.59 29.69
C ALA A 23 4.60 -1.37 31.18
N ASP A 24 4.48 -0.11 31.59
CA ASP A 24 4.14 0.30 32.95
C ASP A 24 2.61 0.31 33.22
N CYS A 25 1.76 0.08 32.21
CA CYS A 25 0.31 0.03 32.39
C CYS A 25 -0.16 -1.34 32.92
N ASP A 26 -0.84 -1.35 34.08
CA ASP A 26 -1.42 -2.54 34.72
C ASP A 26 -2.62 -3.17 33.97
N ILE A 27 -2.96 -2.67 32.79
CA ILE A 27 -4.16 -3.07 32.03
C ILE A 27 -3.92 -4.36 31.23
N GLY A 28 -2.66 -4.77 31.04
CA GLY A 28 -2.32 -6.05 30.43
C GLY A 28 -0.94 -6.08 29.79
N LYS A 29 -0.55 -7.27 29.28
CA LYS A 29 0.71 -7.43 28.51
C LYS A 29 0.47 -7.06 27.05
N PHE A 30 0.99 -5.91 26.64
CA PHE A 30 1.00 -5.48 25.24
C PHE A 30 2.18 -6.12 24.51
N ARG A 31 1.95 -6.60 23.27
CA ARG A 31 3.01 -7.05 22.36
C ARG A 31 2.98 -6.16 21.14
N ILE A 32 4.13 -5.57 20.83
CA ILE A 32 4.33 -4.73 19.65
C ILE A 32 4.50 -5.66 18.45
N LEU A 33 3.69 -5.43 17.42
CA LEU A 33 3.65 -6.28 16.22
C LEU A 33 4.31 -5.61 15.01
N ALA A 34 4.37 -4.28 14.97
CA ALA A 34 5.01 -3.51 13.92
C ALA A 34 5.46 -2.14 14.46
N ARG A 35 6.50 -1.56 13.86
CA ARG A 35 6.99 -0.20 14.10
C ARG A 35 7.03 0.55 12.78
N GLY A 36 6.67 1.83 12.80
CA GLY A 36 6.77 2.72 11.65
C GLY A 36 6.51 4.16 12.06
N ASP A 37 7.13 5.10 11.35
CA ASP A 37 6.82 6.52 11.50
C ASP A 37 5.51 6.78 10.74
N ILE A 38 4.42 6.91 11.48
CA ILE A 38 3.15 7.39 10.96
C ILE A 38 3.15 8.89 11.19
N ALA A 39 3.30 9.67 10.13
CA ALA A 39 3.04 11.11 10.22
C ALA A 39 1.56 11.29 10.58
N VAL A 40 1.24 12.14 11.55
CA VAL A 40 -0.15 12.55 11.80
C VAL A 40 -0.39 13.77 10.94
N ALA A 41 -1.43 13.76 10.11
CA ALA A 41 -1.76 14.94 9.32
C ALA A 41 -2.21 16.06 10.25
N ASP A 42 -1.53 17.19 10.15
CA ASP A 42 -1.95 18.46 10.70
C ASP A 42 -3.22 18.90 9.97
N GLU A 43 -4.29 19.17 10.73
CA GLU A 43 -5.63 19.52 10.24
C GLU A 43 -5.65 20.75 9.31
N SER A 44 -4.52 21.47 9.23
CA SER A 44 -4.32 22.64 8.38
C SER A 44 -3.73 22.35 6.99
N LYS A 45 -3.47 21.09 6.61
CA LYS A 45 -2.89 20.74 5.30
C LYS A 45 -3.79 19.81 4.48
N ASP A 46 -4.45 20.42 3.51
CA ASP A 46 -4.81 19.91 2.17
C ASP A 46 -5.07 18.40 2.05
N GLU A 47 -6.27 18.00 1.61
CA GLU A 47 -6.71 16.60 1.39
C GLU A 47 -5.79 15.78 0.43
N THR A 48 -4.89 16.47 -0.27
CA THR A 48 -3.79 15.88 -1.03
C THR A 48 -2.80 15.09 -0.14
N VAL A 49 -2.69 15.42 1.15
CA VAL A 49 -1.81 14.78 2.14
C VAL A 49 -2.62 13.89 3.09
N LEU A 50 -3.11 12.73 2.60
CA LEU A 50 -3.38 11.64 3.56
C LEU A 50 -2.01 11.14 4.01
N PRO A 51 -1.72 11.12 5.32
CA PRO A 51 -0.37 10.86 5.80
C PRO A 51 0.04 9.38 5.64
N ASN A 52 -0.92 8.49 5.35
CA ASN A 52 -0.74 7.06 5.18
C ASN A 52 -1.01 6.60 3.73
N LYS A 53 -0.72 7.45 2.75
CA LYS A 53 -0.69 7.06 1.32
C LYS A 53 0.68 6.48 1.01
N VAL A 54 0.72 5.30 0.42
CA VAL A 54 1.94 4.72 -0.14
C VAL A 54 1.71 4.26 -1.57
N TRP A 55 2.72 4.42 -2.41
CA TRP A 55 2.76 3.82 -3.73
C TRP A 55 3.61 2.56 -3.71
N LEU A 56 3.06 1.48 -4.26
CA LEU A 56 3.73 0.20 -4.39
C LEU A 56 3.98 -0.09 -5.85
N TYR A 57 5.21 -0.43 -6.21
CA TYR A 57 5.59 -0.86 -7.55
C TYR A 57 5.85 -2.38 -7.57
N GLU A 58 5.28 -3.10 -8.54
CA GLU A 58 5.59 -4.51 -8.77
C GLU A 58 6.88 -4.62 -9.60
N ALA A 59 7.95 -5.08 -8.96
CA ALA A 59 9.17 -5.46 -9.66
C ALA A 59 9.18 -6.97 -9.92
N CYS A 60 9.42 -7.36 -11.17
CA CYS A 60 9.81 -8.72 -11.50
C CYS A 60 11.30 -8.90 -11.19
N VAL A 61 11.62 -9.68 -10.16
CA VAL A 61 13.01 -9.99 -9.76
C VAL A 61 13.16 -11.50 -9.64
N ASP A 62 14.01 -12.10 -10.48
CA ASP A 62 14.29 -13.54 -10.46
C ASP A 62 13.01 -14.41 -10.51
N ASP A 63 12.10 -14.08 -11.44
CA ASP A 63 10.76 -14.69 -11.60
C ASP A 63 9.83 -14.59 -10.37
N LYS A 64 10.22 -13.80 -9.36
CA LYS A 64 9.40 -13.51 -8.18
C LYS A 64 8.86 -12.08 -8.26
N ARG A 65 7.55 -11.95 -8.12
CA ARG A 65 6.88 -10.66 -7.97
C ARG A 65 7.16 -10.12 -6.57
N LYS A 66 7.76 -8.93 -6.49
CA LYS A 66 8.02 -8.24 -5.22
C LYS A 66 7.48 -6.82 -5.28
N LEU A 67 6.80 -6.40 -4.22
CA LEU A 67 6.31 -5.03 -4.08
C LEU A 67 7.39 -4.14 -3.46
N ARG A 68 7.69 -3.03 -4.13
CA ARG A 68 8.59 -1.98 -3.65
C ARG A 68 7.78 -0.77 -3.22
N LEU A 69 8.15 -0.19 -2.09
CA LEU A 69 7.70 1.13 -1.70
C LEU A 69 8.42 2.16 -2.59
N VAL A 70 7.64 2.94 -3.34
CA VAL A 70 8.14 3.96 -4.26
C VAL A 70 7.53 5.32 -3.92
N GLU A 71 8.15 6.38 -4.44
CA GLU A 71 7.76 7.76 -4.14
C GLU A 71 6.40 8.13 -4.76
N ASP A 72 6.15 7.71 -6.00
CA ASP A 72 4.95 8.07 -6.76
C ASP A 72 4.56 7.01 -7.82
N SER A 73 3.57 7.34 -8.66
CA SER A 73 3.05 6.50 -9.74
C SER A 73 3.96 6.37 -10.97
N HIS A 74 5.16 6.95 -10.95
CA HIS A 74 6.15 6.91 -12.04
C HIS A 74 7.48 6.32 -11.57
N ALA A 75 7.76 6.35 -10.27
CA ALA A 75 8.95 5.76 -9.68
C ALA A 75 8.92 4.21 -9.76
N THR A 76 10.05 3.62 -10.18
CA THR A 76 10.28 2.16 -10.22
C THR A 76 11.41 1.73 -9.27
N GLU A 77 12.19 2.71 -8.80
CA GLU A 77 13.23 2.53 -7.80
C GLU A 77 12.67 2.73 -6.40
N GLY A 78 13.02 1.80 -5.50
CA GLY A 78 12.47 1.82 -4.16
C GLY A 78 12.91 0.63 -3.33
N ARG A 79 12.53 0.69 -2.05
CA ARG A 79 12.79 -0.35 -1.06
C ARG A 79 11.79 -1.49 -1.22
N VAL A 80 12.26 -2.73 -1.29
CA VAL A 80 11.38 -3.90 -1.21
C VAL A 80 10.73 -3.96 0.17
N LEU A 81 9.41 -4.13 0.21
CA LEU A 81 8.68 -4.31 1.47
C LEU A 81 9.14 -5.58 2.19
N THR A 82 9.24 -5.50 3.51
CA THR A 82 9.39 -6.70 4.34
C THR A 82 8.07 -7.47 4.41
N GLU A 83 8.12 -8.76 4.77
CA GLU A 83 6.92 -9.58 4.92
C GLU A 83 5.94 -9.02 5.96
N GLU A 84 6.47 -8.45 7.05
CA GLU A 84 5.67 -7.84 8.13
C GLU A 84 4.92 -6.60 7.63
N GLU A 85 5.59 -5.73 6.87
CA GLU A 85 4.96 -4.52 6.31
C GLU A 85 3.90 -4.87 5.26
N LEU A 86 4.18 -5.85 4.40
CA LEU A 86 3.21 -6.34 3.43
C LEU A 86 1.97 -6.90 4.14
N ALA A 87 2.15 -7.70 5.19
CA ALA A 87 1.04 -8.25 5.96
C ALA A 87 0.18 -7.15 6.61
N VAL A 88 0.81 -6.09 7.15
CA VAL A 88 0.09 -4.94 7.70
C VAL A 88 -0.73 -4.22 6.62
N LEU A 89 -0.12 -3.96 5.45
CA LEU A 89 -0.81 -3.30 4.34
C LEU A 89 -1.95 -4.16 3.79
N GLN A 90 -1.79 -5.48 3.71
CA GLN A 90 -2.87 -6.39 3.27
C GLN A 90 -4.02 -6.45 4.28
N GLN A 91 -3.70 -6.41 5.58
CA GLN A 91 -4.72 -6.51 6.62
C GLN A 91 -5.57 -5.23 6.73
N PHE A 92 -4.92 -4.07 6.63
CA PHE A 92 -5.54 -2.79 6.96
C PHE A 92 -5.66 -1.83 5.79
N GLY A 93 -4.76 -1.93 4.80
CA GLY A 93 -4.72 -1.03 3.66
C GLY A 93 -5.89 -1.23 2.70
N VAL A 94 -6.26 -0.14 2.04
CA VAL A 94 -7.24 -0.10 0.97
C VAL A 94 -6.57 0.44 -0.28
N CYS A 95 -6.61 -0.34 -1.36
CA CYS A 95 -6.16 0.08 -2.68
C CYS A 95 -7.17 1.08 -3.27
N THR A 96 -6.65 2.22 -3.70
CA THR A 96 -7.43 3.36 -4.22
C THR A 96 -7.09 3.70 -5.64
N ASP A 97 -5.95 3.24 -6.15
CA ASP A 97 -5.47 3.53 -7.49
C ASP A 97 -4.70 2.32 -8.00
N PHE A 98 -5.00 1.91 -9.22
CA PHE A 98 -4.24 0.89 -9.93
C PHE A 98 -3.77 1.46 -11.26
N LYS A 99 -2.44 1.53 -11.42
CA LYS A 99 -1.81 1.94 -12.66
C LYS A 99 -1.04 0.76 -13.24
N SER A 100 -1.12 0.58 -14.55
CA SER A 100 -0.32 -0.40 -15.26
C SER A 100 0.29 0.19 -16.52
N LYS A 101 1.52 -0.23 -16.84
CA LYS A 101 2.13 -0.04 -18.15
C LYS A 101 2.34 -1.40 -18.78
N TYR A 102 1.64 -1.65 -19.88
CA TYR A 102 1.63 -2.95 -20.53
C TYR A 102 2.58 -2.94 -21.74
N PRO A 103 3.21 -4.08 -22.11
CA PRO A 103 3.93 -4.18 -23.38
C PRO A 103 3.04 -3.80 -24.56
N ASP A 104 3.62 -3.54 -25.74
CA ASP A 104 2.87 -3.07 -26.91
C ASP A 104 1.58 -3.89 -27.15
N ALA A 105 0.45 -3.27 -26.81
CA ALA A 105 -0.87 -3.87 -26.86
C ALA A 105 -1.28 -4.27 -28.28
N GLU A 106 -0.77 -3.58 -29.32
CA GLU A 106 -1.06 -3.92 -30.71
C GLU A 106 -0.40 -5.25 -31.11
N GLN A 107 0.76 -5.54 -30.54
CA GLN A 107 1.55 -6.73 -30.83
C GLN A 107 1.17 -7.93 -29.96
N TYR A 108 0.89 -7.69 -28.67
CA TYR A 108 0.71 -8.77 -27.67
C TYR A 108 -0.73 -8.93 -27.17
N GLY A 109 -1.63 -8.00 -27.53
CA GLY A 109 -2.99 -7.95 -27.03
C GLY A 109 -3.08 -7.30 -25.65
N SER A 110 -4.21 -6.65 -25.35
CA SER A 110 -4.40 -5.96 -24.07
C SER A 110 -5.03 -6.87 -23.00
N PRO A 111 -4.62 -6.72 -21.74
CA PRO A 111 -5.29 -7.36 -20.62
C PRO A 111 -6.69 -6.75 -20.36
N LEU A 112 -7.58 -7.52 -19.73
CA LEU A 112 -8.98 -7.11 -19.50
C LEU A 112 -9.13 -5.86 -18.64
N TYR A 113 -8.22 -5.60 -17.70
CA TYR A 113 -8.23 -4.40 -16.86
C TYR A 113 -7.95 -3.11 -17.62
N PHE A 114 -7.54 -3.19 -18.90
CA PHE A 114 -7.47 -2.03 -19.77
C PHE A 114 -8.86 -1.46 -20.11
N LEU A 115 -9.87 -2.33 -20.19
CA LEU A 115 -11.22 -1.97 -20.64
C LEU A 115 -12.25 -1.97 -19.52
N HIS A 116 -11.95 -2.64 -18.40
CA HIS A 116 -12.92 -2.89 -17.34
C HIS A 116 -12.32 -2.56 -15.96
N GLU A 117 -12.87 -1.56 -15.29
CA GLU A 117 -12.51 -1.17 -13.92
C GLU A 117 -12.67 -2.36 -12.94
N ASP A 118 -13.68 -3.20 -13.12
CA ASP A 118 -13.89 -4.41 -12.32
C ASP A 118 -12.72 -5.40 -12.43
N ALA A 119 -12.13 -5.52 -13.61
CA ALA A 119 -10.96 -6.37 -13.83
C ALA A 119 -9.71 -5.77 -13.18
N ALA A 120 -9.56 -4.43 -13.19
CA ALA A 120 -8.48 -3.75 -12.48
C ALA A 120 -8.62 -3.89 -10.95
N ALA A 121 -9.84 -3.81 -10.43
CA ALA A 121 -10.14 -4.04 -9.02
C ALA A 121 -9.86 -5.50 -8.61
N ALA A 122 -10.20 -6.47 -9.47
CA ALA A 122 -9.87 -7.87 -9.25
C ALA A 122 -8.35 -8.10 -9.24
N GLU A 123 -7.61 -7.49 -10.16
CA GLU A 123 -6.15 -7.56 -10.20
C GLU A 123 -5.54 -6.93 -8.94
N ALA A 124 -5.97 -5.74 -8.53
CA ALA A 124 -5.52 -5.09 -7.29
C ALA A 124 -5.83 -5.96 -6.04
N SER A 125 -6.99 -6.62 -6.03
CA SER A 125 -7.38 -7.54 -4.94
C SER A 125 -6.54 -8.81 -4.90
N SER A 126 -5.94 -9.24 -6.03
CA SER A 126 -5.10 -10.44 -6.10
C SER A 126 -3.82 -10.31 -5.25
N TYR A 127 -3.38 -9.08 -4.97
CA TYR A 127 -2.28 -8.78 -4.04
C TYR A 127 -2.69 -8.89 -2.57
N GLY A 128 -3.94 -9.22 -2.27
CA GLY A 128 -4.47 -9.35 -0.91
C GLY A 128 -4.94 -8.03 -0.28
N PHE A 129 -5.03 -6.95 -1.07
CA PHE A 129 -5.58 -5.68 -0.60
C PHE A 129 -7.09 -5.63 -0.76
N LYS A 130 -7.77 -4.89 0.13
CA LYS A 130 -9.14 -4.44 -0.13
C LYS A 130 -9.10 -3.35 -1.20
N VAL A 131 -10.15 -3.23 -2.01
CA VAL A 131 -10.28 -2.15 -3.00
C VAL A 131 -11.36 -1.18 -2.56
N LEU A 132 -11.13 0.11 -2.78
CA LEU A 132 -12.09 1.16 -2.47
C LEU A 132 -13.34 0.99 -3.36
N ALA A 133 -14.53 0.93 -2.74
CA ALA A 133 -15.77 0.65 -3.47
C ALA A 133 -16.22 1.82 -4.37
N GLU A 134 -16.04 3.06 -3.92
CA GLU A 134 -16.38 4.27 -4.66
C GLU A 134 -15.13 5.14 -4.81
N GLY A 135 -14.79 5.53 -6.04
CA GLY A 135 -13.60 6.36 -6.31
C GLY A 135 -12.29 5.59 -6.45
N PHE A 136 -12.33 4.28 -6.69
CA PHE A 136 -11.16 3.54 -7.19
C PHE A 136 -10.79 4.05 -8.57
N ALA A 137 -9.54 4.48 -8.72
CA ALA A 137 -9.02 5.00 -9.97
C ALA A 137 -8.18 3.95 -10.70
N THR A 138 -8.26 3.98 -12.02
CA THR A 138 -7.45 3.12 -12.89
C THR A 138 -6.80 3.95 -13.97
N SER A 139 -5.51 3.72 -14.21
CA SER A 139 -4.81 4.32 -15.34
C SER A 139 -3.96 3.30 -16.08
N PHE A 140 -3.92 3.43 -17.40
CA PHE A 140 -3.17 2.53 -18.25
C PHE A 140 -2.28 3.33 -19.19
N GLU A 141 -1.06 2.84 -19.38
CA GLU A 141 -0.12 3.32 -20.39
C GLU A 141 0.24 2.16 -21.31
N ASN A 142 0.16 2.39 -22.63
CA ASN A 142 0.75 1.45 -23.59
C ASN A 142 2.26 1.69 -23.61
N GLY A 143 3.03 0.65 -23.35
CA GLY A 143 4.48 0.66 -23.32
C GLY A 143 5.11 0.08 -24.58
N ASP A 144 6.42 -0.15 -24.50
CA ASP A 144 7.23 -0.74 -25.57
C ASP A 144 7.28 -2.28 -25.43
N ASP A 145 8.28 -2.96 -26.02
CA ASP A 145 8.51 -4.41 -25.89
C ASP A 145 9.00 -4.86 -24.48
N GLY A 146 8.76 -4.04 -23.45
CA GLY A 146 9.17 -4.30 -22.06
C GLY A 146 8.28 -5.31 -21.35
N ALA A 147 8.68 -5.70 -20.13
CA ALA A 147 7.78 -6.43 -19.23
C ALA A 147 6.66 -5.50 -18.75
N GLU A 148 5.53 -6.10 -18.36
CA GLU A 148 4.46 -5.34 -17.72
C GLU A 148 4.90 -4.78 -16.37
N GLU A 149 4.56 -3.51 -16.14
CA GLU A 149 4.84 -2.76 -14.93
C GLU A 149 3.53 -2.33 -14.24
N ARG A 150 3.48 -2.39 -12.90
CA ARG A 150 2.27 -2.09 -12.14
C ARG A 150 2.56 -1.25 -10.90
N TRP A 151 1.66 -0.31 -10.63
CA TRP A 151 1.67 0.53 -9.44
C TRP A 151 0.32 0.47 -8.72
N LEU A 152 0.36 0.38 -7.40
CA LEU A 152 -0.82 0.40 -6.54
C LEU A 152 -0.70 1.53 -5.52
N ARG A 153 -1.75 2.36 -5.39
CA ARG A 153 -1.84 3.33 -4.30
C ARG A 153 -2.65 2.77 -3.15
N ILE A 154 -1.99 2.55 -2.03
CA ILE A 154 -2.62 2.04 -0.80
C ILE A 154 -2.80 3.19 0.18
N ILE A 155 -3.99 3.30 0.75
CA ILE A 155 -4.25 4.16 1.90
C ILE A 155 -4.51 3.29 3.13
N MET A 156 -3.99 3.71 4.28
CA MET A 156 -4.40 3.10 5.56
C MET A 156 -5.56 3.91 6.16
N PRO A 157 -6.67 3.28 6.53
CA PRO A 157 -7.72 3.94 7.30
C PRO A 157 -7.15 4.37 8.66
N ALA A 158 -7.49 5.61 9.06
CA ALA A 158 -7.10 6.19 10.35
C ALA A 158 -7.73 5.46 11.55
#